data_AF-D3YCE7-F1
#
_entry.id   AF-D3YCE7-F1
#
_cell.length_a   1.000
_cell.length_b   1.000
_cell.length_c   1.000
_cell.angle_alpha   90.00
_cell.angle_beta   90.00
_cell.angle_gamma   90.00
#
_symmetry.space_group_name_H-M   'P 1'
#
loop_
_entity.id
_entity.type
_entity.pdbx_description
1 polymer ?
#
loop_
_entity_poly.entity_id
_entity_poly.type
_entity_poly.pdbx_seq_one_letter_code
_entity_poly.pdbx_strand_id
1 'polypeptide(L)'
;VDLREESHAYVNGYGISRYAVTANDANAGLSAGEVRKKEAAELVALAGKKRRLRVFGSSDQAVMSDVAVTAKQIITEREAAQAVGFSCRRFTCTDKVWPNEEAIDQFVAFCRTLPENAWLHVHCEAGNGRT
;
A
#
# COMPACT_ATOMS: atom_id res chain seq x y z
N VAL A 1 0.44 -3.47 -9.81
CA VAL A 1 -0.94 -3.72 -9.35
C VAL A 1 -0.84 -3.88 -7.86
N ASP A 2 -1.30 -2.84 -7.18
CA ASP A 2 -1.26 -2.74 -5.72
C ASP A 2 -2.57 -3.32 -5.17
N LEU A 3 -2.47 -4.37 -4.35
CA LEU A 3 -3.61 -5.03 -3.72
C LEU A 3 -3.85 -4.58 -2.26
N ARG A 4 -3.14 -3.56 -1.80
CA ARG A 4 -3.10 -3.20 -0.38
C ARG A 4 -4.28 -2.31 0.00
N GLU A 5 -5.12 -2.78 0.92
CA GLU A 5 -6.15 -1.96 1.57
C GLU A 5 -5.53 -1.03 2.62
N GLU A 6 -4.49 -1.47 3.32
CA GLU A 6 -3.86 -0.67 4.35
C GLU A 6 -3.22 0.61 3.76
N SER A 7 -3.30 1.71 4.51
CA SER A 7 -2.66 2.97 4.11
C SER A 7 -1.15 2.77 4.02
N HIS A 8 -0.53 3.18 2.91
CA HIS A 8 0.91 3.04 2.71
C HIS A 8 1.47 4.16 1.82
N ALA A 9 2.77 4.39 1.94
CA ALA A 9 3.49 5.42 1.18
C ALA A 9 5.00 5.21 1.27
N TYR A 10 5.76 6.05 0.57
CA TYR A 10 7.19 6.22 0.80
C TYR A 10 7.45 7.50 1.58
N VAL A 11 8.23 7.40 2.66
CA VAL A 11 8.70 8.54 3.45
C VAL A 11 10.22 8.60 3.40
N ASN A 12 10.76 9.66 2.81
CA ASN A 12 12.20 9.83 2.57
C ASN A 12 12.84 8.58 1.91
N GLY A 13 12.11 7.90 1.02
CA GLY A 13 12.54 6.67 0.36
C GLY A 13 12.23 5.36 1.10
N TYR A 14 11.81 5.40 2.37
CA TYR A 14 11.38 4.20 3.09
C TYR A 14 9.93 3.84 2.77
N GLY A 15 9.68 2.62 2.31
CA GLY A 15 8.32 2.09 2.20
C GLY A 15 7.72 1.89 3.60
N ILE A 16 6.57 2.51 3.85
CA ILE A 16 5.88 2.45 5.14
C ILE A 16 4.42 2.07 4.95
N SER A 17 3.83 1.48 5.97
CA SER A 17 2.38 1.28 6.08
C SER A 17 1.89 1.64 7.47
N ARG A 18 0.61 1.99 7.57
CA ARG A 18 -0.06 2.15 8.85
C ARG A 18 -0.61 0.80 9.32
N TYR A 19 0.20 0.09 10.09
CA TYR A 19 -0.17 -1.21 10.64
C TYR A 19 -1.16 -1.06 11.82
N ALA A 20 -2.35 -1.68 11.73
CA ALA A 20 -3.21 -1.89 12.89
C ALA A 20 -2.73 -3.13 13.66
N VAL A 21 -2.50 -2.96 14.97
CA VAL A 21 -1.77 -3.89 15.84
C VAL A 21 -2.31 -5.33 15.82
N THR A 22 -3.61 -5.52 15.55
CA THR A 22 -4.25 -6.84 15.66
C THR A 22 -4.26 -7.64 14.37
N ALA A 23 -4.49 -7.05 13.19
CA ALA A 23 -4.62 -7.83 11.96
C ALA A 23 -4.29 -7.11 10.63
N ASN A 24 -3.66 -5.93 10.64
CA ASN A 24 -3.45 -5.12 9.42
C ASN A 24 -4.75 -4.77 8.67
N ASP A 25 -5.85 -4.71 9.41
CA ASP A 25 -7.23 -4.51 8.98
C ASP A 25 -7.71 -3.09 9.30
N ALA A 26 -6.79 -2.14 9.39
CA ALA A 26 -7.06 -0.76 9.83
C ALA A 26 -8.16 -0.06 9.01
N ASN A 27 -8.41 -0.56 7.81
CA ASN A 27 -9.30 -0.01 6.81
C ASN A 27 -10.44 -0.98 6.44
N ALA A 28 -10.54 -2.13 7.11
CA ALA A 28 -11.55 -3.13 6.82
C ALA A 28 -12.97 -2.54 6.91
N GLY A 29 -13.79 -2.87 5.91
CA GLY A 29 -15.16 -2.38 5.79
C GLY A 29 -15.30 -0.98 5.19
N LEU A 30 -14.19 -0.31 4.85
CA LEU A 30 -14.21 0.94 4.09
C LEU A 30 -14.27 0.65 2.58
N SER A 31 -14.98 1.51 1.84
CA SER A 31 -14.91 1.50 0.39
C SER A 31 -13.53 1.96 -0.11
N ALA A 32 -13.18 1.61 -1.35
CA ALA A 32 -11.92 2.05 -1.97
C ALA A 32 -11.75 3.58 -1.98
N GLY A 33 -12.84 4.34 -2.07
CA GLY A 33 -12.83 5.80 -1.99
C GLY A 33 -12.52 6.33 -0.59
N GLU A 34 -13.08 5.69 0.45
CA GLU A 34 -12.83 6.04 1.85
C GLU A 34 -11.40 5.69 2.27
N VAL A 35 -10.88 4.53 1.84
CA VAL A 35 -9.48 4.14 2.06
C VAL A 35 -8.53 5.21 1.52
N ARG A 36 -8.73 5.66 0.27
CA ARG A 36 -7.88 6.69 -0.36
C ARG A 36 -7.98 8.03 0.35
N LYS A 37 -9.18 8.44 0.78
CA LYS A 37 -9.38 9.70 1.54
C LYS A 37 -8.68 9.62 2.89
N LYS A 38 -8.80 8.50 3.59
CA LYS A 38 -8.15 8.27 4.88
C LYS A 38 -6.63 8.26 4.74
N GLU A 39 -6.09 7.52 3.78
CA GLU A 39 -4.65 7.50 3.48
C GLU A 39 -4.14 8.92 3.20
N ALA A 40 -4.80 9.68 2.32
CA ALA A 40 -4.40 11.06 2.02
C ALA A 40 -4.37 11.95 3.28
N ALA A 41 -5.39 11.86 4.13
CA ALA A 41 -5.43 12.60 5.39
C ALA A 41 -4.30 12.19 6.35
N GLU A 42 -3.97 10.90 6.41
CA GLU A 42 -2.88 10.38 7.24
C GLU A 42 -1.50 10.84 6.75
N LEU A 43 -1.28 10.88 5.43
CA LEU A 43 -0.05 11.39 4.83
C LEU A 43 0.12 12.89 5.06
N VAL A 44 -0.95 13.68 4.92
CA VAL A 44 -0.94 15.11 5.29
C VAL A 44 -0.61 15.28 6.77
N ALA A 45 -1.23 14.48 7.64
CA ALA A 45 -0.96 14.54 9.07
C ALA A 45 0.44 14.09 9.45
N LEU A 46 1.16 13.37 8.58
CA LEU A 46 2.52 12.88 8.79
C LEU A 46 3.59 13.92 8.40
N ALA A 47 3.29 14.78 7.42
CA ALA A 47 4.23 15.76 6.88
C ALA A 47 4.92 16.62 7.96
N GLY A 48 6.24 16.74 7.87
CA GLY A 48 7.09 17.52 8.78
C GLY A 48 7.27 16.94 10.18
N LYS A 49 6.58 15.85 10.54
CA LYS A 49 6.63 15.29 11.89
C LYS A 49 7.78 14.31 12.05
N LYS A 50 8.37 14.31 13.25
CA LYS A 50 9.28 13.24 13.70
C LYS A 50 8.46 11.98 14.00
N ARG A 51 8.91 10.85 13.46
CA ARG A 51 8.34 9.53 13.68
C ARG A 51 9.45 8.50 13.83
N ARG A 52 9.13 7.44 14.57
CA ARG A 52 9.92 6.21 14.59
C ARG A 52 9.22 5.21 13.69
N LEU A 53 9.85 4.85 12.58
CA LEU A 53 9.43 3.75 11.72
C LEU A 53 9.84 2.45 12.41
N ARG A 54 8.87 1.58 12.63
CA ARG A 54 9.10 0.27 13.25
C ARG A 54 9.33 -0.74 12.14
N VAL A 55 10.39 -1.55 12.25
CA VAL A 55 10.58 -2.68 11.35
C VAL A 55 9.58 -3.76 11.72
N PHE A 56 8.86 -4.29 10.73
CA PHE A 56 7.84 -5.32 10.91
C PHE A 56 8.28 -6.61 10.23
N GLY A 57 7.91 -7.76 10.81
CA GLY A 57 8.34 -9.08 10.33
C GLY A 57 9.66 -9.55 10.94
N SER A 58 9.72 -10.83 11.33
CA SER A 58 10.89 -11.41 12.02
C SER A 58 12.14 -11.47 11.15
N SER A 59 11.97 -11.69 9.84
CA SER A 59 13.09 -11.74 8.89
C SER A 59 13.73 -10.36 8.73
N ASP A 60 12.92 -9.31 8.58
CA ASP A 60 13.41 -7.94 8.46
C ASP A 60 14.03 -7.46 9.77
N GLN A 61 13.41 -7.78 10.90
CA GLN A 61 13.95 -7.46 12.23
C GLN A 61 15.30 -8.15 12.52
N ALA A 62 15.63 -9.24 11.82
CA ALA A 62 16.94 -9.89 11.95
C ALA A 62 18.07 -9.11 11.26
N VAL A 63 17.75 -8.25 10.29
CA VAL A 63 18.73 -7.54 9.46
C VAL A 63 18.59 -6.00 9.49
N MET A 64 17.51 -5.48 10.07
CA MET A 64 17.21 -4.05 10.13
C MET A 64 16.72 -3.63 11.52
N SER A 65 17.02 -2.39 11.89
CA SER A 65 16.57 -1.75 13.13
C SER A 65 15.57 -0.62 12.86
N ASP A 66 14.75 -0.30 13.86
CA ASP A 66 13.85 0.85 13.83
C ASP A 66 14.59 2.14 13.45
N VAL A 67 13.96 2.97 12.62
CA VAL A 67 14.57 4.22 12.12
C VAL A 67 13.77 5.43 12.59
N ALA A 68 14.45 6.43 13.14
CA ALA A 68 13.83 7.73 13.42
C ALA A 68 13.94 8.64 12.18
N VAL A 69 12.81 9.11 11.68
CA VAL A 69 12.75 9.99 10.51
C VAL A 69 11.97 11.27 10.83
N THR A 70 12.32 12.37 10.17
CA THR A 70 11.40 13.51 10.00
C THR A 70 10.82 13.41 8.61
N ALA A 71 9.50 13.31 8.48
CA ALA A 71 8.85 13.08 7.19
C ALA A 71 8.92 14.34 6.30
N LYS A 72 9.98 14.47 5.50
CA LYS A 72 10.23 15.63 4.64
C LYS A 72 9.71 15.41 3.22
N GLN A 73 9.92 14.21 2.71
CA GLN A 73 9.40 13.77 1.42
C GLN A 73 8.42 12.65 1.67
N ILE A 74 7.20 12.82 1.20
CA ILE A 74 6.14 11.82 1.27
C ILE A 74 5.59 11.69 -0.15
N ILE A 75 5.66 10.49 -0.71
CA ILE A 75 5.06 10.18 -2.00
C ILE A 75 4.24 8.90 -1.89
N THR A 76 3.10 8.88 -2.56
CA THR A 76 2.28 7.68 -2.72
C THR A 76 3.00 6.67 -3.61
N GLU A 77 2.61 5.40 -3.52
CA GLU A 77 3.16 4.38 -4.42
C GLU A 77 2.84 4.65 -5.89
N ARG A 78 1.66 5.24 -6.17
CA ARG A 78 1.30 5.68 -7.51
C ARG A 78 2.27 6.72 -8.05
N GLU A 79 2.59 7.74 -7.27
CA GLU A 79 3.55 8.77 -7.66
C GLU A 79 4.94 8.18 -7.87
N ALA A 80 5.38 7.28 -6.98
CA ALA A 80 6.66 6.60 -7.09
C ALA A 80 6.75 5.76 -8.39
N ALA A 81 5.74 4.95 -8.69
CA ALA A 81 5.68 4.15 -9.91
C ALA A 81 5.66 5.03 -11.17
N GLN A 82 4.86 6.10 -11.17
CA GLN A 82 4.78 7.02 -12.31
C GLN A 82 6.10 7.75 -12.56
N ALA A 83 6.83 8.11 -11.50
CA ALA A 83 8.13 8.77 -11.62
C ALA A 83 9.18 7.92 -12.34
N VAL A 84 9.04 6.59 -12.35
CA VAL A 84 9.93 5.65 -13.07
C VAL A 84 9.29 5.03 -14.32
N GLY A 85 8.19 5.61 -14.81
CA GLY A 85 7.56 5.22 -16.08
C GLY A 85 6.58 4.04 -16.00
N PHE A 86 6.21 3.59 -14.79
CA PHE A 86 5.21 2.55 -14.60
C PHE A 86 3.81 3.14 -14.39
N SER A 87 2.80 2.40 -14.85
CA SER A 87 1.41 2.65 -14.47
C SER A 87 1.07 1.90 -13.19
N CYS A 88 0.38 2.56 -12.26
CA CYS A 88 -0.04 1.96 -11.00
C CYS A 88 -1.57 1.95 -10.86
N ARG A 89 -2.14 0.73 -10.79
CA ARG A 89 -3.55 0.48 -10.47
C ARG A 89 -3.66 -0.17 -9.10
N ARG A 90 -4.52 0.39 -8.24
CA ARG A 90 -4.78 -0.08 -6.87
C ARG A 90 -6.18 -0.70 -6.74
N PHE A 91 -6.24 -1.82 -6.04
CA PHE A 91 -7.44 -2.51 -5.57
C PHE A 91 -7.29 -2.72 -4.06
N THR A 92 -8.23 -2.25 -3.26
CA THR A 92 -8.12 -2.25 -1.80
C THR A 92 -8.59 -3.59 -1.24
N CYS A 93 -7.71 -4.60 -1.23
CA CYS A 93 -8.01 -5.93 -0.70
C CYS A 93 -7.52 -6.06 0.75
N THR A 94 -8.46 -6.38 1.66
CA THR A 94 -8.19 -6.60 3.07
C THR A 94 -7.20 -7.74 3.28
N ASP A 95 -6.28 -7.56 4.22
CA ASP A 95 -5.24 -8.56 4.49
C ASP A 95 -5.82 -9.85 5.08
N LYS A 96 -5.19 -11.00 4.75
CA LYS A 96 -5.52 -12.35 5.26
C LYS A 96 -6.93 -12.88 4.97
N VAL A 97 -7.71 -12.20 4.15
CA VAL A 97 -9.07 -12.64 3.75
C VAL A 97 -9.19 -12.68 2.24
N TRP A 98 -10.20 -13.44 1.75
CA TRP A 98 -10.55 -13.44 0.34
C TRP A 98 -10.98 -12.04 -0.11
N PRO A 99 -10.52 -11.53 -1.27
CA PRO A 99 -10.97 -10.25 -1.80
C PRO A 99 -12.49 -10.20 -1.93
N ASN A 100 -13.10 -9.05 -1.61
CA ASN A 100 -14.53 -8.90 -1.81
C ASN A 100 -14.90 -8.90 -3.30
N GLU A 101 -16.17 -9.16 -3.59
CA GLU A 101 -16.71 -9.25 -4.96
C GLU A 101 -16.43 -7.98 -5.78
N GLU A 102 -16.60 -6.80 -5.18
CA GLU A 102 -16.33 -5.52 -5.84
C GLU A 102 -14.87 -5.41 -6.32
N ALA A 103 -13.90 -5.80 -5.49
CA ALA A 103 -12.48 -5.76 -5.86
C ALA A 103 -12.17 -6.73 -7.00
N ILE A 104 -12.77 -7.92 -6.99
CA ILE A 104 -12.62 -8.93 -8.04
C ILE A 104 -13.19 -8.40 -9.36
N ASP A 105 -14.41 -7.88 -9.35
CA ASP A 105 -15.07 -7.33 -10.53
C ASP A 105 -14.28 -6.16 -11.13
N GLN A 106 -13.79 -5.25 -10.28
CA GLN A 106 -12.95 -4.15 -10.71
C GLN A 106 -11.64 -4.64 -11.34
N PHE A 107 -11.03 -5.71 -10.81
CA PHE A 107 -9.80 -6.29 -11.34
C PHE A 107 -10.04 -6.98 -12.69
N VAL A 108 -11.11 -7.77 -12.81
CA VAL A 108 -11.49 -8.43 -14.08
C VAL A 108 -11.81 -7.39 -15.14
N ALA A 109 -12.57 -6.35 -14.80
CA ALA A 109 -12.86 -5.24 -15.70
C ALA A 109 -11.57 -4.53 -16.14
N PHE A 110 -10.64 -4.27 -15.22
CA PHE A 110 -9.33 -3.71 -15.55
C PHE A 110 -8.54 -4.60 -16.51
N CYS A 111 -8.48 -5.91 -16.27
CA CYS A 111 -7.77 -6.84 -17.15
C CYS A 111 -8.30 -6.81 -18.59
N ARG A 112 -9.63 -6.66 -18.77
CA ARG A 112 -10.26 -6.54 -20.10
C ARG A 112 -9.90 -5.25 -20.84
N THR A 113 -9.37 -4.25 -20.15
CA THR A 113 -8.93 -2.97 -20.77
C THR A 113 -7.45 -2.97 -21.18
N LEU A 114 -6.69 -4.00 -20.81
CA LEU A 114 -5.25 -4.02 -21.05
C LEU A 114 -4.92 -4.39 -22.50
N PRO A 115 -3.82 -3.85 -23.06
CA PRO A 115 -3.30 -4.34 -24.32
C PRO A 115 -2.76 -5.77 -24.17
N GLU A 116 -2.72 -6.52 -25.28
CA GLU A 116 -2.31 -7.94 -25.27
C GLU A 116 -0.91 -8.19 -24.69
N ASN A 117 -0.01 -7.22 -24.82
CA ASN A 117 1.37 -7.29 -24.35
C ASN A 117 1.60 -6.62 -22.98
N ALA A 118 0.52 -6.34 -22.22
CA ALA A 118 0.65 -5.76 -20.90
C ALA A 118 1.40 -6.69 -19.92
N TRP A 119 2.34 -6.13 -19.17
CA TRP A 119 2.98 -6.82 -18.05
C TRP A 119 2.35 -6.38 -16.73
N LEU A 120 1.88 -7.34 -15.94
CA LEU A 120 1.34 -7.09 -14.61
C LEU A 120 2.33 -7.55 -13.55
N HIS A 121 2.87 -6.60 -12.79
CA HIS A 121 3.52 -6.89 -11.51
C HIS A 121 2.46 -6.71 -10.41
N VAL A 122 2.11 -7.78 -9.71
CA VAL A 122 1.13 -7.78 -8.62
C VAL A 122 1.88 -7.90 -7.29
N HIS A 123 1.47 -7.12 -6.29
CA HIS A 123 2.04 -7.23 -4.95
C HIS A 123 1.01 -6.88 -3.88
N CYS A 124 1.29 -7.34 -2.66
CA CYS A 124 0.66 -6.89 -1.43
C CYS A 124 1.74 -6.41 -0.45
N GLU A 125 1.60 -6.67 0.85
CA GLU A 125 2.65 -6.40 1.83
C GLU A 125 3.76 -7.47 1.77
N ALA A 126 3.43 -8.75 1.96
CA ALA A 126 4.41 -9.85 1.98
C ALA A 126 4.56 -10.63 0.66
N GLY A 127 3.77 -10.33 -0.39
CA GLY A 127 3.78 -11.07 -1.65
C GLY A 127 3.30 -12.52 -1.58
N ASN A 128 2.45 -12.86 -0.60
CA ASN A 128 2.01 -14.25 -0.35
C ASN A 128 0.50 -14.48 -0.51
N GLY A 129 -0.33 -13.93 0.40
CA GLY A 129 -1.75 -14.31 0.47
C GLY A 129 -2.64 -13.62 -0.57
N ARG A 130 -2.44 -12.30 -0.77
CA ARG A 130 -3.23 -11.49 -1.71
C ARG A 130 -2.64 -11.51 -3.13
N THR A 131 -1.32 -11.63 -3.25
CA THR A 131 -0.58 -11.66 -4.53
C THR A 131 -0.73 -13.01 -5.20
#